data_AF-A0A6M1YNI4-F1
#
_entry.id   AF-A0A6M1YNI4-F1
#
_cell.length_a   1.000
_cell.length_b   1.000
_cell.length_c   1.000
_cell.angle_alpha   90.00
_cell.angle_beta   90.00
_cell.angle_gamma   90.00
#
_symmetry.space_group_name_H-M   'P 1'
#
loop_
_entity.id
_entity.type
_entity.pdbx_description
1 polymer ?
#
loop_
_entity_poly.entity_id
_entity_poly.type
_entity_poly.pdbx_seq_one_letter_code
_entity_poly.pdbx_strand_id
1 'polypeptide(L)'
;MKKIYLILSLIGLIVVGCESKTSTGATTRLESRSSAATSSKAASGALVGAALDEQDRKIMEKTSPRTVERMDRKEPLTINDIIKLSQGGVSDDTIIRYIQETKTTYNLSQAQINRLQEAGVSQRVINYMVDTGI
;
A
#
# COMPACT_ATOMS: atom_id res chain seq x y z
N MET A 1 13.68 48.36 32.96
CA MET A 1 15.06 47.88 32.72
C MET A 1 15.56 47.07 33.93
N LYS A 2 15.19 45.78 34.05
CA LYS A 2 15.69 44.88 35.11
C LYS A 2 15.43 43.38 34.87
N LYS A 3 14.50 43.05 33.96
CA LYS A 3 14.21 41.67 33.55
C LYS A 3 15.26 41.04 32.63
N ILE A 4 16.32 41.79 32.27
CA ILE A 4 17.37 41.33 31.34
C ILE A 4 18.39 40.40 32.02
N TYR A 5 18.50 40.40 33.36
CA TYR A 5 19.55 39.66 34.07
C TYR A 5 19.13 38.27 34.56
N LEU A 6 17.85 37.87 34.47
CA LEU A 6 17.38 36.60 35.06
C LEU A 6 17.58 35.37 34.15
N ILE A 7 17.96 35.56 32.89
CA ILE A 7 18.06 34.46 31.90
C ILE A 7 19.51 33.93 31.78
N LEU A 8 20.44 34.36 32.65
CA LEU A 8 21.86 34.02 32.55
C LEU A 8 22.30 32.72 33.26
N SER A 9 21.39 31.90 33.83
CA SER A 9 21.82 30.84 34.77
C SER A 9 21.67 29.38 34.33
N LEU A 10 21.10 29.04 33.19
CA LEU A 10 20.91 27.62 32.88
C LEU A 10 20.99 27.39 31.39
N ILE A 11 22.09 26.83 30.93
CA ILE A 11 22.19 25.76 29.92
C ILE A 11 23.69 25.52 29.74
N GLY A 12 24.22 24.66 30.61
CA GLY A 12 25.42 23.89 30.32
C GLY A 12 24.97 22.49 29.93
N LEU A 13 25.06 22.15 28.64
CA LEU A 13 25.44 20.82 28.15
C LEU A 13 25.70 20.90 26.63
N ILE A 14 26.97 21.06 26.28
CA ILE A 14 27.54 20.77 24.96
C ILE A 14 28.39 19.52 25.24
N VAL A 15 28.23 18.36 24.61
CA VAL A 15 28.68 17.98 23.27
C VAL A 15 28.27 16.51 23.11
N VAL A 16 27.65 16.12 21.99
CA VAL A 16 28.13 15.09 21.02
C VAL A 16 27.13 15.15 19.87
N GLY A 17 27.49 15.89 18.82
CA GLY A 17 26.74 16.00 17.58
C GLY A 17 27.70 15.91 16.41
N CYS A 18 27.52 14.87 15.60
CA CYS A 18 28.08 14.60 14.27
C CYS A 18 26.89 13.95 13.52
N GLU A 19 26.41 14.31 12.33
CA GLU A 19 26.80 15.15 11.19
C GLU A 19 25.47 15.67 10.56
N SER A 20 25.29 16.92 10.12
CA SER A 20 25.68 17.46 8.79
C SER A 20 25.23 16.56 7.61
N LYS A 21 24.45 16.95 6.58
CA LYS A 21 23.97 18.25 6.07
C LYS A 21 22.66 18.10 5.28
N THR A 22 21.98 19.23 5.16
CA THR A 22 20.85 19.61 4.30
C THR A 22 21.07 19.40 2.80
N SER A 23 19.98 19.20 2.03
CA SER A 23 19.51 20.11 0.96
C SER A 23 18.83 19.40 -0.21
N THR A 24 17.56 19.78 -0.43
CA THR A 24 16.87 20.01 -1.71
C THR A 24 17.66 19.81 -3.02
N GLY A 25 17.06 19.07 -3.96
CA GLY A 25 17.24 19.30 -5.41
C GLY A 25 17.25 18.05 -6.31
N ALA A 26 16.17 17.90 -7.10
CA ALA A 26 16.13 17.41 -8.48
C ALA A 26 16.84 16.08 -8.92
N THR A 27 16.05 15.24 -9.60
CA THR A 27 16.45 14.45 -10.80
C THR A 27 17.64 13.47 -10.69
N THR A 28 17.34 12.17 -10.52
CA THR A 28 18.10 11.03 -11.11
C THR A 28 17.20 9.80 -10.99
N ARG A 29 16.53 9.31 -12.04
CA ARG A 29 17.07 8.43 -13.10
C ARG A 29 17.83 7.22 -12.52
N LEU A 30 17.17 6.03 -12.55
CA LEU A 30 17.66 4.66 -12.89
C LEU A 30 19.02 4.20 -12.26
N GLU A 31 19.25 3.02 -11.67
CA GLU A 31 18.65 1.68 -11.69
C GLU A 31 19.08 0.86 -10.44
N SER A 32 18.18 0.01 -9.97
CA SER A 32 18.35 -1.44 -9.70
C SER A 32 19.71 -1.98 -9.19
N ARG A 33 19.71 -2.53 -7.96
CA ARG A 33 20.25 -3.88 -7.63
C ARG A 33 19.92 -4.31 -6.18
N SER A 34 19.03 -5.31 -6.07
CA SER A 34 18.98 -6.46 -5.13
C SER A 34 20.25 -6.68 -4.27
N SER A 35 20.25 -7.05 -2.97
CA SER A 35 19.50 -8.11 -2.28
C SER A 35 19.54 -7.96 -0.73
N ALA A 36 18.46 -8.43 -0.10
CA ALA A 36 18.27 -9.02 1.25
C ALA A 36 19.38 -8.91 2.34
N ALA A 37 18.98 -8.50 3.57
CA ALA A 37 19.18 -9.29 4.81
C ALA A 37 18.48 -8.69 6.05
N THR A 38 17.70 -9.56 6.69
CA THR A 38 17.06 -9.58 8.02
C THR A 38 17.67 -8.75 9.16
N SER A 39 16.83 -7.96 9.85
CA SER A 39 16.88 -7.84 11.32
C SER A 39 15.57 -7.27 11.92
N SER A 40 14.70 -8.17 12.36
CA SER A 40 14.05 -8.12 13.68
C SER A 40 13.36 -6.82 14.14
N LYS A 41 12.52 -6.21 13.31
CA LYS A 41 11.24 -5.56 13.68
C LYS A 41 10.31 -5.78 12.49
N ALA A 42 9.20 -6.48 12.67
CA ALA A 42 8.37 -7.02 11.59
C ALA A 42 7.74 -5.91 10.71
N ALA A 43 8.52 -5.43 9.74
CA ALA A 43 8.07 -4.72 8.56
C ALA A 43 7.54 -5.75 7.55
N SER A 44 6.40 -6.37 7.86
CA SER A 44 5.61 -7.13 6.89
C SER A 44 4.95 -6.13 5.95
N GLY A 45 5.67 -5.65 4.94
CA GLY A 45 5.09 -4.72 3.97
C GLY A 45 5.90 -4.47 2.71
N ALA A 46 7.20 -4.82 2.68
CA ALA A 46 8.07 -4.36 1.59
C ALA A 46 8.15 -5.29 0.35
N LEU A 47 7.60 -6.51 0.38
CA LEU A 47 7.84 -7.47 -0.71
C LEU A 47 6.64 -7.65 -1.65
N VAL A 48 5.48 -7.12 -1.28
CA VAL A 48 4.25 -7.11 -2.12
C VAL A 48 3.55 -5.74 -2.15
N GLY A 49 4.18 -4.70 -1.57
CA GLY A 49 3.74 -3.30 -1.69
C GLY A 49 3.95 -2.68 -3.08
N ALA A 50 4.17 -3.48 -4.14
CA ALA A 50 4.27 -2.99 -5.52
C ALA A 50 2.92 -3.01 -6.25
N ALA A 51 1.93 -3.76 -5.76
CA ALA A 51 0.61 -3.81 -6.38
C ALA A 51 -0.29 -2.66 -5.91
N LEU A 52 -0.24 -2.33 -4.62
CA LEU A 52 -1.01 -1.25 -3.99
C LEU A 52 -0.10 -0.05 -3.68
N ASP A 53 -0.53 1.15 -4.06
CA ASP A 53 0.12 2.38 -3.64
C ASP A 53 0.03 2.56 -2.11
N GLU A 54 1.04 3.23 -1.52
CA GLU A 54 1.13 3.44 -0.07
C GLU A 54 -0.12 4.11 0.53
N GLN A 55 -0.73 5.03 -0.22
CA GLN A 55 -1.96 5.71 0.20
C GLN A 55 -3.15 4.75 0.24
N ASP A 56 -3.36 3.99 -0.84
CA ASP A 56 -4.44 3.02 -0.97
C ASP A 56 -4.29 1.88 0.05
N ARG A 57 -3.04 1.45 0.28
CA ARG A 57 -2.71 0.46 1.31
C ARG A 57 -3.16 0.93 2.69
N LYS A 58 -2.90 2.18 3.07
CA LYS A 58 -3.37 2.71 4.37
C LYS A 58 -4.87 2.77 4.51
N ILE A 59 -5.59 3.07 3.43
CA ILE A 59 -7.06 3.05 3.42
C ILE A 59 -7.53 1.60 3.60
N MET A 60 -6.92 0.66 2.89
CA MET A 60 -7.26 -0.77 2.96
C MET A 60 -6.87 -1.45 4.25
N GLU A 61 -5.76 -1.09 4.87
CA GLU A 61 -5.39 -1.59 6.20
C GLU A 61 -6.42 -1.21 7.26
N LYS A 62 -7.02 -0.02 7.14
CA LYS A 62 -8.07 0.45 8.05
C LYS A 62 -9.43 -0.18 7.75
N THR A 63 -9.82 -0.24 6.48
CA THR A 63 -11.16 -0.69 6.07
C THR A 63 -11.26 -2.22 6.04
N SER A 64 -10.20 -2.90 5.62
CA SER A 64 -10.19 -4.35 5.40
C SER A 64 -8.77 -4.94 5.53
N PRO A 65 -8.24 -5.05 6.77
CA PRO A 65 -6.89 -5.58 7.02
C PRO A 65 -6.72 -7.01 6.51
N ARG A 66 -7.80 -7.82 6.51
CA ARG A 66 -7.79 -9.17 5.94
C ARG A 66 -7.53 -9.20 4.44
N THR A 67 -8.04 -8.22 3.70
CA THR A 67 -7.86 -8.14 2.26
C THR A 67 -6.41 -7.77 1.93
N VAL A 68 -5.84 -6.82 2.67
CA VAL A 68 -4.41 -6.47 2.57
C VAL A 68 -3.52 -7.65 2.94
N GLU A 69 -3.84 -8.37 4.02
CA GLU A 69 -3.09 -9.56 4.43
C GLU A 69 -3.09 -10.65 3.35
N ARG A 70 -4.23 -10.89 2.68
CA ARG A 70 -4.31 -11.82 1.54
C ARG A 70 -3.43 -11.36 0.38
N MET A 71 -3.45 -10.07 0.07
CA MET A 71 -2.61 -9.50 -0.97
C MET A 71 -1.11 -9.65 -0.65
N ASP A 72 -0.72 -9.37 0.60
CA ASP A 72 0.65 -9.55 1.08
C ASP A 72 1.10 -11.02 1.03
N ARG A 73 0.17 -11.95 1.24
CA ARG A 73 0.40 -13.41 1.11
C ARG A 73 0.28 -13.93 -0.33
N LYS A 74 -0.05 -13.06 -1.30
CA LYS A 74 -0.35 -13.43 -2.70
C LYS A 74 -1.45 -14.50 -2.82
N GLU A 75 -2.40 -14.47 -1.89
CA GLU A 75 -3.53 -15.38 -1.89
C GLU A 75 -4.61 -14.93 -2.89
N PRO A 76 -5.38 -15.87 -3.46
CA PRO A 76 -6.57 -15.54 -4.24
C PRO A 76 -7.51 -14.61 -3.47
N LEU A 77 -7.88 -13.49 -4.09
CA LEU A 77 -8.88 -12.58 -3.52
C LEU A 77 -10.27 -13.19 -3.69
N THR A 78 -11.13 -13.03 -2.69
CA THR A 78 -12.54 -13.41 -2.84
C THR A 78 -13.33 -12.31 -3.54
N ILE A 79 -14.54 -12.62 -4.02
CA ILE A 79 -15.45 -11.62 -4.61
C ILE A 79 -15.69 -10.45 -3.62
N ASN A 80 -15.83 -10.74 -2.33
CA ASN A 80 -15.98 -9.70 -1.31
C ASN A 80 -14.73 -8.82 -1.16
N ASP A 81 -13.54 -9.39 -1.33
CA ASP A 81 -12.29 -8.64 -1.29
C ASP A 81 -12.17 -7.67 -2.48
N ILE A 82 -12.56 -8.11 -3.68
CA ILE A 82 -12.62 -7.26 -4.87
C ILE A 82 -13.58 -6.08 -4.66
N ILE A 83 -14.76 -6.34 -4.10
CA ILE A 83 -15.73 -5.29 -3.74
C ILE A 83 -15.10 -4.28 -2.77
N LYS A 84 -14.42 -4.76 -1.72
CA LYS A 84 -13.77 -3.90 -0.72
C LYS A 84 -12.64 -3.06 -1.30
N LEU A 85 -11.84 -3.63 -2.21
CA LEU A 85 -10.79 -2.90 -2.89
C LEU A 85 -11.38 -1.77 -3.74
N SER A 86 -12.41 -2.07 -4.52
CA SER A 86 -13.08 -1.07 -5.36
C SER A 86 -13.75 0.02 -4.51
N GLN A 87 -14.47 -0.34 -3.44
CA GLN A 87 -15.05 0.62 -2.49
C GLN A 87 -13.98 1.42 -1.72
N GLY A 88 -12.80 0.83 -1.59
CA GLY A 88 -11.60 1.42 -1.03
C GLY A 88 -10.96 2.52 -1.86
N GLY A 89 -11.40 2.68 -3.11
CA GLY A 89 -10.76 3.56 -4.08
C GLY A 89 -9.54 2.96 -4.76
N VAL A 90 -9.28 1.66 -4.59
CA VAL A 90 -8.18 0.98 -5.30
C VAL A 90 -8.49 0.98 -6.79
N SER A 91 -7.50 1.37 -7.58
CA SER A 91 -7.62 1.48 -9.04
C SER A 91 -7.92 0.13 -9.71
N ASP A 92 -8.76 0.17 -10.75
CA ASP A 92 -9.10 -1.01 -11.58
C ASP A 92 -7.85 -1.77 -12.06
N ASP A 93 -6.84 -1.03 -12.53
CA ASP A 93 -5.58 -1.59 -13.04
C ASP A 93 -4.81 -2.37 -11.96
N THR A 94 -4.81 -1.89 -10.72
CA THR A 94 -4.19 -2.58 -9.58
C THR A 94 -4.92 -3.89 -9.29
N ILE A 95 -6.25 -3.86 -9.26
CA ILE A 95 -7.07 -5.05 -9.01
C ILE A 95 -6.84 -6.08 -10.13
N ILE A 96 -6.89 -5.66 -11.39
CA ILE A 96 -6.66 -6.52 -12.56
C ILE A 96 -5.24 -7.10 -12.54
N ARG A 97 -4.22 -6.28 -12.28
CA ARG A 97 -2.83 -6.74 -12.19
C ARG A 97 -2.64 -7.77 -11.09
N TYR A 98 -3.29 -7.58 -9.93
CA TYR A 98 -3.24 -8.57 -8.86
C TYR A 98 -3.87 -9.92 -9.28
N ILE A 99 -5.01 -9.89 -9.97
CA ILE A 99 -5.65 -11.11 -10.50
C ILE A 99 -4.72 -11.81 -11.50
N GLN A 100 -4.06 -11.05 -12.38
CA GLN A 100 -3.06 -11.55 -13.33
C GLN A 100 -1.88 -12.23 -12.64
N GLU A 101 -1.31 -11.58 -11.63
CA GLU A 101 -0.14 -12.09 -10.90
C GLU A 101 -0.45 -13.36 -10.10
N THR A 102 -1.63 -13.42 -9.49
CA THR A 102 -2.08 -14.61 -8.73
C THR A 102 -2.59 -15.74 -9.62
N LYS A 103 -2.87 -15.46 -10.90
CA LYS A 103 -3.46 -16.41 -11.86
C LYS A 103 -4.71 -17.09 -11.31
N THR A 104 -5.55 -16.31 -10.63
CA THR A 104 -6.78 -16.80 -10.02
C THR A 104 -7.90 -16.85 -11.06
N THR A 105 -8.54 -18.01 -11.21
CA THR A 105 -9.74 -18.20 -12.04
C THR A 105 -10.99 -17.96 -11.21
N TYR A 106 -11.91 -17.14 -11.71
CA TYR A 106 -13.19 -16.85 -11.05
C TYR A 106 -14.36 -17.45 -11.82
N ASN A 107 -15.06 -18.39 -11.19
CA ASN A 107 -16.33 -18.91 -11.71
C ASN A 107 -17.47 -18.01 -11.25
N LEU A 108 -17.72 -16.92 -11.97
CA LEU A 108 -18.78 -15.96 -11.64
C LEU A 108 -20.12 -16.42 -12.21
N SER A 109 -21.13 -16.52 -11.35
CA SER A 109 -22.54 -16.62 -11.74
C SER A 109 -23.13 -15.25 -12.03
N GLN A 110 -24.25 -15.19 -12.77
CA GLN A 110 -24.95 -13.93 -13.07
C GLN A 110 -25.29 -13.12 -11.81
N ALA A 111 -25.69 -13.79 -10.72
CA ALA A 111 -25.98 -13.13 -9.45
C ALA A 111 -24.74 -12.46 -8.83
N GLN A 112 -23.56 -13.06 -9.01
CA GLN A 112 -22.30 -12.50 -8.52
C GLN A 112 -21.82 -11.33 -9.38
N ILE A 113 -22.03 -11.39 -10.70
CA ILE A 113 -21.75 -10.28 -11.62
C ILE A 113 -22.62 -9.07 -11.25
N ASN A 114 -23.92 -9.26 -11.07
CA ASN A 114 -24.83 -8.20 -10.63
C ASN A 114 -24.40 -7.62 -9.29
N ARG A 115 -24.02 -8.47 -8.32
CA ARG A 115 -23.54 -8.01 -7.02
C ARG A 115 -22.29 -7.15 -7.11
N LEU A 116 -21.34 -7.49 -7.99
CA LEU A 116 -20.13 -6.68 -8.22
C LEU A 116 -20.52 -5.32 -8.81
N GLN A 117 -21.42 -5.30 -9.78
CA GLN A 117 -21.90 -4.07 -10.42
C GLN A 117 -22.65 -3.16 -9.44
N GLU A 118 -23.58 -3.72 -8.66
CA GLU A 118 -24.34 -2.98 -7.63
C GLU A 118 -23.43 -2.43 -6.52
N ALA A 119 -22.35 -3.13 -6.20
CA ALA A 119 -21.37 -2.68 -5.21
C ALA A 119 -20.43 -1.59 -5.72
N GLY A 120 -20.56 -1.18 -7.00
CA GLY A 120 -19.77 -0.13 -7.62
C GLY A 120 -18.47 -0.60 -8.28
N VAL A 121 -18.27 -1.92 -8.45
CA VAL A 121 -17.08 -2.45 -9.13
C VAL A 121 -17.13 -2.11 -10.60
N SER A 122 -16.03 -1.57 -11.12
CA SER A 122 -15.90 -1.19 -12.53
C SER A 122 -16.12 -2.37 -13.46
N GLN A 123 -16.83 -2.12 -14.57
CA GLN A 123 -17.08 -3.11 -15.62
C GLN A 123 -15.78 -3.70 -16.19
N ARG A 124 -14.68 -2.94 -16.19
CA ARG A 124 -13.37 -3.45 -16.63
C ARG A 124 -12.87 -4.60 -15.76
N VAL A 125 -12.99 -4.46 -14.44
CA VAL A 125 -12.59 -5.49 -13.49
C VAL A 125 -13.51 -6.70 -13.60
N ILE A 126 -14.82 -6.48 -13.69
CA ILE A 126 -15.82 -7.55 -13.81
C ILE A 126 -15.57 -8.36 -15.09
N ASN A 127 -15.42 -7.71 -16.24
CA ASN A 127 -15.14 -8.36 -17.50
C ASN A 127 -13.85 -9.17 -17.44
N TYR A 128 -12.81 -8.61 -16.80
CA TYR A 128 -11.54 -9.31 -16.62
C TYR A 128 -11.68 -10.59 -15.78
N MET A 129 -12.46 -10.54 -14.69
CA MET A 129 -12.75 -11.72 -13.86
C MET A 129 -13.54 -12.80 -14.60
N VAL A 130 -14.46 -12.40 -15.48
CA VAL A 130 -15.22 -13.32 -16.34
C VAL A 130 -14.32 -13.97 -17.39
N ASP A 131 -13.45 -13.18 -18.03
CA ASP A 131 -12.50 -13.64 -19.05
C ASP A 131 -11.44 -14.61 -18.50
N THR A 132 -11.09 -14.49 -17.21
CA THR A 132 -10.20 -15.46 -16.55
C THR A 132 -10.90 -16.78 -16.17
N GLY A 133 -12.23 -16.82 -16.23
CA GLY A 133 -13.08 -17.96 -15.85
C GLY A 133 -13.34 -18.97 -16.97
N ILE A 134 -12.91 -18.67 -18.20
CA ILE A 134 -13.19 -19.42 -19.43
C ILE A 134 -11.99 -20.22 -19.94
#